data_AF-A0A2J6S429-F1
#
_entry.id   AF-A0A2J6S429-F1
#
_cell.length_a   1.000
_cell.length_b   1.000
_cell.length_c   1.000
_cell.angle_alpha   90.00
_cell.angle_beta   90.00
_cell.angle_gamma   90.00
#
_symmetry.space_group_name_H-M   'P 1'
#
loop_
_entity.id
_entity.type
_entity.pdbx_description
1 polymer ?
#
loop_
_entity_poly.entity_id
_entity_poly.type
_entity_poly.pdbx_seq_one_letter_code
_entity_poly.pdbx_strand_id
1 'polypeptide(L)'
;MSDLKATVKETTSNSGHAGFHVEGYEKIEYDFTFIDGIFNTENPNLAECYKKWKRCLAVTDQNIYNVYGQQMERYFEHYGLELKVHKTKIGEKAKTIPTFLSIVDSMTEFGIYRKAHLTFNQEPVLVVGGGLVTDVAGFACAAYRRNTNFIRIPTTVIGLIDASVSIKVAVNYGNYKNRLGAYHAPIHTFLDFTFLRTLPTAQIRNGFAELIKISTCSHKGTFDLLDKYCEQLVEQSFGRADGSSKELIDAADKINREGIHEMLKLETPILDEIGLDRVIAYGHTWSPLHELVPETPLRHGHAISIDMAYSATLANSRGLITDVEHRRLLNLFSRAGLSMDHHLFSEDILAKATAAILKTRDGLLRAAVPNPIGQCTFLNDVSAEEMNAALKRHKQMMKQFPRNGEGLEAYVDASDTGYTENAKAEEERIVEAAAKKAGQLNGANGHVNGSNGSNGHSNSNANGGLNGSAKINGNAKRNGALSNGPSGNRVDGLAKTLSSTNGTKVNSTAKVQSWY
;
A
#
# COMPACT_ATOMS: atom_id res chain seq x y z
N MET A 1 -17.41 14.68 -7.00
CA MET A 1 -18.71 15.36 -6.74
C MET A 1 -19.60 15.08 -7.93
N SER A 2 -20.81 14.60 -7.66
CA SER A 2 -21.81 14.30 -8.68
C SER A 2 -22.03 15.54 -9.52
N ASP A 3 -22.14 15.35 -10.83
CA ASP A 3 -22.68 16.39 -11.70
C ASP A 3 -24.19 16.63 -11.47
N LEU A 4 -24.82 15.82 -10.60
CA LEU A 4 -26.25 15.80 -10.29
C LEU A 4 -27.14 15.58 -11.52
N LYS A 5 -26.58 14.97 -12.58
CA LYS A 5 -27.26 14.74 -13.87
C LYS A 5 -27.42 13.25 -14.18
N ALA A 6 -27.46 12.41 -13.15
CA ALA A 6 -27.63 10.97 -13.33
C ALA A 6 -28.94 10.67 -14.09
N THR A 7 -28.90 9.73 -15.03
CA THR A 7 -30.06 9.29 -15.80
C THR A 7 -30.53 7.92 -15.34
N VAL A 8 -31.83 7.67 -15.44
CA VAL A 8 -32.45 6.37 -15.18
C VAL A 8 -33.32 6.01 -16.38
N LYS A 9 -33.08 4.84 -16.97
CA LYS A 9 -33.85 4.34 -18.13
C LYS A 9 -34.34 2.93 -17.85
N GLU A 10 -35.57 2.61 -18.25
CA GLU A 10 -36.04 1.23 -18.26
C GLU A 10 -35.25 0.41 -19.28
N THR A 11 -35.02 -0.86 -18.96
CA THR A 11 -34.30 -1.81 -19.81
C THR A 11 -35.00 -3.16 -19.78
N THR A 12 -34.78 -3.96 -20.80
CA THR A 12 -35.21 -5.36 -20.85
C THR A 12 -33.98 -6.21 -21.06
N SER A 13 -33.73 -7.16 -20.16
CA SER A 13 -32.63 -8.11 -20.29
C SER A 13 -32.80 -9.00 -21.53
N ASN A 14 -31.73 -9.66 -21.96
CA ASN A 14 -31.76 -10.63 -23.06
C ASN A 14 -32.75 -11.80 -22.82
N SER A 15 -33.20 -12.00 -21.57
CA SER A 15 -34.17 -13.01 -21.18
C SER A 15 -35.62 -12.50 -21.09
N GLY A 16 -35.88 -11.24 -21.48
CA GLY A 16 -37.22 -10.64 -21.49
C GLY A 16 -37.67 -9.99 -20.17
N HIS A 17 -36.86 -10.05 -19.11
CA HIS A 17 -37.17 -9.44 -17.82
C HIS A 17 -36.87 -7.93 -17.81
N ALA A 18 -37.80 -7.12 -17.29
CA ALA A 18 -37.65 -5.68 -17.13
C ALA A 18 -36.69 -5.29 -15.99
N GLY A 19 -36.03 -4.14 -16.12
CA GLY A 19 -35.12 -3.57 -15.13
C GLY A 19 -34.81 -2.09 -15.41
N PHE A 20 -33.82 -1.53 -14.71
CA PHE A 20 -33.38 -0.14 -14.89
C PHE A 20 -31.88 -0.06 -15.13
N HIS A 21 -31.48 0.83 -16.03
CA HIS A 21 -30.11 1.28 -16.20
C HIS A 21 -29.94 2.66 -15.55
N VAL A 22 -28.90 2.80 -14.74
CA VAL A 22 -28.54 4.05 -14.06
C VAL A 22 -27.14 4.45 -14.50
N GLU A 23 -26.99 5.70 -14.93
CA GLU A 23 -25.71 6.26 -15.34
C GLU A 23 -25.52 7.61 -14.63
N GLY A 24 -24.38 7.79 -13.97
CA GLY A 24 -24.03 9.05 -13.30
C GLY A 24 -22.53 9.20 -13.19
N TYR A 25 -22.05 10.44 -13.08
CA TYR A 25 -20.63 10.78 -13.08
C TYR A 25 -20.24 11.48 -11.78
N GLU A 26 -19.07 11.12 -11.25
CA GLU A 26 -18.48 11.71 -10.05
C GLU A 26 -17.09 12.26 -10.38
N LYS A 27 -16.89 13.57 -10.16
CA LYS A 27 -15.56 14.19 -10.33
C LYS A 27 -14.58 13.74 -9.25
N ILE A 28 -13.38 13.32 -9.65
CA ILE A 28 -12.20 13.18 -8.79
C ILE A 28 -11.26 14.36 -9.10
N GLU A 29 -10.82 15.08 -8.07
CA GLU A 29 -9.96 16.25 -8.18
C GLU A 29 -9.17 16.42 -6.88
N TYR A 30 -7.87 16.70 -7.01
CA TYR A 30 -6.94 16.82 -5.90
C TYR A 30 -5.66 17.51 -6.38
N ASP A 31 -4.99 18.21 -5.47
CA ASP A 31 -3.82 19.03 -5.79
C ASP A 31 -2.59 18.65 -4.95
N PHE A 32 -1.41 19.01 -5.48
CA PHE A 32 -0.13 18.91 -4.80
C PHE A 32 0.52 20.29 -4.73
N THR A 33 1.18 20.60 -3.62
CA THR A 33 1.96 21.85 -3.49
C THR A 33 3.29 21.56 -2.83
N PHE A 34 4.37 21.89 -3.52
CA PHE A 34 5.72 21.93 -2.95
C PHE A 34 5.85 23.17 -2.08
N ILE A 35 6.31 22.99 -0.84
CA ILE A 35 6.42 24.07 0.12
C ILE A 35 7.48 23.74 1.15
N ASP A 36 8.41 24.67 1.40
CA ASP A 36 9.43 24.49 2.42
C ASP A 36 8.93 25.06 3.75
N GLY A 37 8.81 24.20 4.77
CA GLY A 37 8.34 24.57 6.10
C GLY A 37 6.83 24.81 6.15
N ILE A 38 6.02 23.77 5.98
CA ILE A 38 4.55 23.86 6.03
C ILE A 38 4.01 24.38 7.36
N PHE A 39 4.76 24.23 8.46
CA PHE A 39 4.44 24.78 9.78
C PHE A 39 5.22 26.08 10.09
N ASN A 40 5.85 26.71 9.10
CA ASN A 40 6.35 28.09 9.25
C ASN A 40 5.14 29.05 9.23
N THR A 41 5.04 29.93 10.22
CA THR A 41 3.97 30.93 10.34
C THR A 41 3.96 31.96 9.21
N GLU A 42 5.00 32.03 8.39
CA GLU A 42 5.02 32.86 7.18
C GLU A 42 4.26 32.22 5.99
N ASN A 43 3.98 30.91 6.05
CA ASN A 43 3.33 30.14 5.00
C ASN A 43 1.84 29.92 5.33
N PRO A 44 0.89 30.72 4.83
CA PRO A 44 -0.52 30.61 5.23
C PRO A 44 -1.25 29.42 4.61
N ASN A 45 -0.64 28.71 3.65
CA ASN A 45 -1.29 27.73 2.78
C ASN A 45 -2.11 26.69 3.55
N LEU A 46 -1.57 26.10 4.62
CA LEU A 46 -2.30 25.12 5.42
C LEU A 46 -3.42 25.78 6.23
N ALA A 47 -3.22 27.00 6.72
CA ALA A 47 -4.19 27.68 7.57
C ALA A 47 -5.42 28.12 6.76
N GLU A 48 -5.22 28.57 5.52
CA GLU A 48 -6.31 28.89 4.58
C GLU A 48 -7.28 27.70 4.40
N CYS A 49 -6.76 26.47 4.37
CA CYS A 49 -7.58 25.26 4.28
C CYS A 49 -8.52 25.07 5.48
N TYR A 50 -8.23 25.66 6.64
CA TYR A 50 -8.97 25.46 7.90
C TYR A 50 -9.72 26.71 8.39
N LYS A 51 -9.46 27.90 7.82
CA LYS A 51 -10.08 29.18 8.24
C LYS A 51 -11.60 29.13 8.37
N LYS A 52 -12.28 28.40 7.48
CA LYS A 52 -13.74 28.30 7.49
C LYS A 52 -14.27 27.69 8.80
N TRP A 53 -13.61 26.64 9.30
CA TRP A 53 -14.05 25.90 10.47
C TRP A 53 -13.44 26.43 11.77
N LYS A 54 -12.33 27.18 11.67
CA LYS A 54 -11.55 27.71 12.82
C LYS A 54 -11.01 26.63 13.76
N ARG A 55 -11.00 25.38 13.29
CA ARG A 55 -10.51 24.22 14.02
C ARG A 55 -9.98 23.16 13.07
N CYS A 56 -9.15 22.25 13.58
CA CYS A 56 -8.53 21.17 12.84
C CYS A 56 -8.39 19.93 13.73
N LEU A 57 -8.80 18.77 13.21
CA LEU A 57 -8.38 17.48 13.74
C LEU A 57 -7.17 16.99 12.94
N ALA A 58 -6.02 16.91 13.58
CA ALA A 58 -4.80 16.35 13.02
C ALA A 58 -4.58 14.91 13.50
N VAL A 59 -4.43 13.98 12.56
CA VAL A 59 -3.96 12.62 12.80
C VAL A 59 -2.48 12.58 12.44
N THR A 60 -1.60 12.30 13.41
CA THR A 60 -0.15 12.37 13.19
C THR A 60 0.61 11.22 13.83
N ASP A 61 1.72 10.84 13.21
CA ASP A 61 2.68 9.92 13.81
C ASP A 61 3.25 10.49 15.12
N GLN A 62 3.41 9.63 16.14
CA GLN A 62 3.92 10.03 17.44
C GLN A 62 5.36 10.59 17.37
N ASN A 63 6.26 10.02 16.55
CA ASN A 63 7.61 10.55 16.43
C ASN A 63 7.61 11.92 15.75
N ILE A 64 6.78 12.08 14.71
CA ILE A 64 6.61 13.38 14.05
C ILE A 64 6.09 14.42 15.02
N TYR A 65 5.08 14.09 15.83
CA TYR A 65 4.60 15.02 16.86
C TYR A 65 5.67 15.32 17.93
N ASN A 66 6.49 14.35 18.32
CA ASN A 66 7.57 14.59 19.28
C ASN A 66 8.60 15.60 18.75
N VAL A 67 8.88 15.60 17.44
CA VAL A 67 9.85 16.50 16.82
C VAL A 67 9.23 17.84 16.41
N TYR A 68 8.05 17.83 15.79
CA TYR A 68 7.43 18.98 15.13
C TYR A 68 6.14 19.46 15.81
N GLY A 69 5.66 18.80 16.86
CA GLY A 69 4.38 19.10 17.51
C GLY A 69 4.30 20.53 18.05
N GLN A 70 5.35 21.02 18.70
CA GLN A 70 5.38 22.43 19.15
C GLN A 70 5.33 23.42 18.00
N GLN A 71 5.97 23.12 16.87
CA GLN A 71 5.93 23.98 15.68
C GLN A 71 4.52 23.98 15.07
N MET A 72 3.90 22.79 14.98
CA MET A 72 2.52 22.63 14.52
C MET A 72 1.55 23.41 15.41
N GLU A 73 1.64 23.27 16.73
CA GLU A 73 0.77 23.98 17.68
C GLU A 73 0.92 25.51 17.56
N ARG A 74 2.15 26.03 17.52
CA ARG A 74 2.42 27.46 17.31
C ARG A 74 1.87 27.97 15.98
N TYR A 75 1.96 27.16 14.92
CA TYR A 75 1.40 27.51 13.61
C TYR A 75 -0.11 27.69 13.69
N PHE A 76 -0.84 26.73 14.27
CA PHE A 76 -2.29 26.83 14.41
C PHE A 76 -2.71 27.95 15.38
N GLU A 77 -1.97 28.16 16.47
CA GLU A 77 -2.17 29.27 17.40
C GLU A 77 -2.00 30.64 16.73
N HIS A 78 -0.94 30.81 15.93
CA HIS A 78 -0.65 32.05 15.19
C HIS A 78 -1.82 32.47 14.29
N TYR A 79 -2.47 31.50 13.64
CA TYR A 79 -3.64 31.75 12.77
C TYR A 79 -4.98 31.71 13.52
N GLY A 80 -4.99 31.56 14.84
CA GLY A 80 -6.21 31.54 15.66
C GLY A 80 -7.12 30.34 15.36
N LEU A 81 -6.53 29.18 15.07
CA LEU A 81 -7.22 27.94 14.75
C LEU A 81 -7.07 26.94 15.91
N GLU A 82 -8.18 26.37 16.38
CA GLU A 82 -8.15 25.31 17.39
C GLU A 82 -7.57 24.01 16.81
N LEU A 83 -6.56 23.42 17.47
CA LEU A 83 -5.96 22.17 17.02
C LEU A 83 -6.24 21.05 18.02
N LYS A 84 -6.92 19.99 17.56
CA LYS A 84 -7.00 18.71 18.27
C LYS A 84 -6.09 17.70 17.58
N VAL A 85 -5.24 17.03 18.34
CA VAL A 85 -4.27 16.06 17.79
C VAL A 85 -4.59 14.64 18.25
N HIS A 86 -4.83 13.75 17.29
CA HIS A 86 -4.78 12.31 17.46
C HIS A 86 -3.38 11.82 17.10
N LYS A 87 -2.67 11.29 18.10
CA LYS A 87 -1.32 10.74 17.91
C LYS A 87 -1.44 9.23 17.70
N THR A 88 -0.86 8.73 16.61
CA THR A 88 -0.81 7.30 16.31
C THR A 88 0.62 6.79 16.40
N LYS A 89 0.80 5.61 16.98
CA LYS A 89 2.05 4.85 16.93
C LYS A 89 1.89 3.80 15.86
N ILE A 90 2.49 3.98 14.68
CA ILE A 90 2.23 3.10 13.55
C ILE A 90 3.51 2.49 12.97
N GLY A 91 3.67 1.20 13.21
CA GLY A 91 4.53 0.31 12.42
C GLY A 91 3.73 -0.55 11.45
N GLU A 92 4.41 -1.31 10.59
CA GLU A 92 3.75 -2.22 9.62
C GLU A 92 2.80 -3.21 10.31
N LYS A 93 3.18 -3.73 11.50
CA LYS A 93 2.33 -4.62 12.32
C LYS A 93 1.12 -3.90 12.93
N ALA A 94 1.22 -2.59 13.15
CA ALA A 94 0.12 -1.77 13.66
C ALA A 94 -0.79 -1.21 12.56
N LYS A 95 -0.49 -1.47 11.28
CA LYS A 95 -1.31 -1.09 10.12
C LYS A 95 -2.57 -1.95 10.02
N THR A 96 -3.49 -1.80 10.96
CA THR A 96 -4.59 -2.75 11.20
C THR A 96 -5.94 -2.05 11.44
N ILE A 97 -7.03 -2.84 11.44
CA ILE A 97 -8.39 -2.35 11.75
C ILE A 97 -8.49 -1.69 13.14
N PRO A 98 -7.89 -2.22 14.23
CA PRO A 98 -7.87 -1.52 15.52
C PRO A 98 -7.33 -0.10 15.47
N THR A 99 -6.19 0.13 14.80
CA THR A 99 -5.61 1.47 14.63
C THR A 99 -6.55 2.37 13.83
N PHE A 100 -7.11 1.85 12.74
CA PHE A 100 -8.16 2.53 11.96
C PHE A 100 -9.35 2.95 12.84
N LEU A 101 -9.84 2.07 13.72
CA LEU A 101 -10.97 2.36 14.60
C LEU A 101 -10.65 3.43 15.63
N SER A 102 -9.41 3.49 16.15
CA SER A 102 -8.99 4.54 17.08
C SER A 102 -9.05 5.95 16.44
N ILE A 103 -8.74 6.04 15.14
CA ILE A 103 -8.86 7.28 14.36
C ILE A 103 -10.35 7.62 14.19
N VAL A 104 -11.19 6.64 13.82
CA VAL A 104 -12.64 6.80 13.69
C VAL A 104 -13.30 7.28 15.01
N ASP A 105 -12.85 6.76 16.15
CA ASP A 105 -13.30 7.22 17.48
C ASP A 105 -12.99 8.71 17.66
N SER A 106 -11.78 9.15 17.31
CA SER A 106 -11.38 10.56 17.42
C SER A 106 -12.12 11.48 16.44
N MET A 107 -12.37 11.00 15.21
CA MET A 107 -13.21 11.69 14.23
C MET A 107 -14.64 11.88 14.74
N THR A 108 -15.17 10.89 15.46
CA THR A 108 -16.50 10.92 16.05
C THR A 108 -16.57 11.87 17.24
N GLU A 109 -15.59 11.79 18.15
CA GLU A 109 -15.49 12.66 19.31
C GLU A 109 -15.31 14.14 18.92
N PHE A 110 -14.50 14.42 17.88
CA PHE A 110 -14.34 15.78 17.36
C PHE A 110 -15.60 16.32 16.66
N GLY A 111 -16.47 15.42 16.19
CA GLY A 111 -17.70 15.77 15.51
C GLY A 111 -17.45 16.45 14.16
N ILE A 112 -16.66 15.81 13.28
CA ILE A 112 -16.35 16.33 11.93
C ILE A 112 -17.64 16.66 11.18
N TYR A 113 -17.75 17.87 10.63
CA TYR A 113 -18.90 18.26 9.82
C TYR A 113 -18.98 17.45 8.51
N ARG A 114 -20.16 16.90 8.19
CA ARG A 114 -20.42 16.28 6.88
C ARG A 114 -20.61 17.37 5.83
N LYS A 115 -20.36 17.05 4.55
CA LYS A 115 -20.76 17.87 3.40
C LYS A 115 -22.19 18.39 3.57
N ALA A 116 -22.36 19.71 3.62
CA ALA A 116 -23.63 20.38 3.39
C ALA A 116 -23.77 20.72 1.90
N HIS A 117 -25.02 20.79 1.41
CA HIS A 117 -25.39 20.94 0.00
C HIS A 117 -24.52 21.92 -0.82
N LEU A 118 -24.23 21.55 -2.07
CA LEU A 118 -23.78 22.39 -3.19
C LEU A 118 -22.41 23.11 -3.09
N THR A 119 -21.63 22.98 -2.01
CA THR A 119 -20.27 23.55 -1.95
C THR A 119 -19.22 22.53 -1.52
N PHE A 120 -18.00 22.67 -2.06
CA PHE A 120 -16.81 21.81 -1.86
C PHE A 120 -16.34 21.60 -0.40
N ASN A 121 -17.10 22.08 0.58
CA ASN A 121 -16.59 22.38 1.91
C ASN A 121 -17.06 21.36 2.96
N GLN A 122 -16.48 20.16 2.92
CA GLN A 122 -16.42 19.30 4.10
C GLN A 122 -15.19 19.68 4.93
N GLU A 123 -15.32 19.64 6.26
CA GLU A 123 -14.18 19.82 7.18
C GLU A 123 -13.18 18.68 6.95
N PRO A 124 -11.95 18.97 6.47
CA PRO A 124 -10.99 17.93 6.14
C PRO A 124 -10.19 17.49 7.37
N VAL A 125 -9.95 16.18 7.54
CA VAL A 125 -8.96 15.71 8.52
C VAL A 125 -7.56 16.07 8.02
N LEU A 126 -6.70 16.61 8.89
CA LEU A 126 -5.28 16.78 8.57
C LEU A 126 -4.54 15.47 8.88
N VAL A 127 -3.74 14.96 7.96
CA VAL A 127 -2.98 13.71 8.14
C VAL A 127 -1.50 13.99 7.93
N VAL A 128 -0.69 13.83 8.98
CA VAL A 128 0.74 14.19 9.00
C VAL A 128 1.60 13.00 9.39
N GLY A 129 2.35 12.42 8.45
CA GLY A 129 3.18 11.26 8.74
C GLY A 129 3.71 10.55 7.50
N GLY A 130 4.34 9.39 7.68
CA GLY A 130 4.76 8.53 6.58
C GLY A 130 3.61 7.78 5.91
N GLY A 131 3.94 6.93 4.93
CA GLY A 131 2.97 6.14 4.15
C GLY A 131 1.99 5.32 5.02
N LEU A 132 2.45 4.80 6.16
CA LEU A 132 1.61 4.05 7.09
C LEU A 132 0.49 4.91 7.69
N VAL A 133 0.81 6.09 8.22
CA VAL A 133 -0.21 7.00 8.78
C VAL A 133 -1.19 7.41 7.69
N THR A 134 -0.68 7.79 6.52
CA THR A 134 -1.51 8.30 5.42
C THR A 134 -2.45 7.25 4.87
N ASP A 135 -2.03 5.98 4.84
CA ASP A 135 -2.88 4.88 4.41
C ASP A 135 -4.01 4.60 5.41
N VAL A 136 -3.68 4.48 6.71
CA VAL A 136 -4.68 4.11 7.71
C VAL A 136 -5.66 5.25 7.96
N ALA A 137 -5.16 6.48 8.10
CA ALA A 137 -6.01 7.65 8.28
C ALA A 137 -6.80 7.99 7.02
N GLY A 138 -6.20 7.83 5.83
CA GLY A 138 -6.90 7.99 4.56
C GLY A 138 -8.03 6.98 4.39
N PHE A 139 -7.82 5.72 4.79
CA PHE A 139 -8.88 4.71 4.78
C PHE A 139 -9.97 5.01 5.80
N ALA A 140 -9.61 5.48 7.01
CA ALA A 140 -10.57 5.98 8.00
C ALA A 140 -11.42 7.11 7.42
N CYS A 141 -10.83 8.05 6.69
CA CYS A 141 -11.54 9.12 6.00
C CYS A 141 -12.45 8.60 4.87
N ALA A 142 -12.01 7.61 4.10
CA ALA A 142 -12.83 6.98 3.06
C ALA A 142 -14.09 6.34 3.66
N ALA A 143 -13.94 5.60 4.76
CA ALA A 143 -15.03 4.89 5.42
C ALA A 143 -15.93 5.81 6.26
N TYR A 144 -15.37 6.83 6.92
CA TYR A 144 -16.10 7.69 7.83
C TYR A 144 -17.18 8.46 7.08
N ARG A 145 -18.44 8.22 7.47
CA ARG A 145 -19.62 8.79 6.80
C ARG A 145 -19.64 8.51 5.28
N ARG A 146 -18.95 7.43 4.85
CA ARG A 146 -18.82 6.92 3.47
C ARG A 146 -18.01 7.79 2.50
N ASN A 147 -17.52 8.96 2.92
CA ASN A 147 -16.61 9.84 2.18
C ASN A 147 -16.31 11.07 3.05
N THR A 148 -15.12 11.15 3.63
CA THR A 148 -14.65 12.33 4.37
C THR A 148 -13.39 12.90 3.73
N ASN A 149 -13.41 14.19 3.42
CA ASN A 149 -12.25 14.90 2.89
C ASN A 149 -11.08 14.86 3.88
N PHE A 150 -9.86 14.86 3.36
CA PHE A 150 -8.64 14.93 4.17
C PHE A 150 -7.51 15.61 3.39
N ILE A 151 -6.53 16.14 4.11
CA ILE A 151 -5.30 16.75 3.58
C ILE A 151 -4.12 15.91 4.04
N ARG A 152 -3.14 15.67 3.17
CA ARG A 152 -1.91 14.94 3.50
C ARG A 152 -0.71 15.87 3.63
N ILE A 153 0.12 15.61 4.63
CA ILE A 153 1.48 16.14 4.77
C ILE A 153 2.41 14.94 5.00
N PRO A 154 2.90 14.31 3.92
CA PRO A 154 3.87 13.23 4.04
C PRO A 154 5.19 13.70 4.66
N THR A 155 5.78 12.88 5.54
CA THR A 155 7.01 13.23 6.27
C THR A 155 8.19 12.26 6.05
N THR A 156 8.00 11.28 5.17
CA THR A 156 9.02 10.28 4.82
C THR A 156 9.27 10.32 3.31
N VAL A 157 10.41 9.82 2.82
CA VAL A 157 10.66 9.75 1.38
C VAL A 157 9.55 8.96 0.68
N ILE A 158 9.21 7.74 1.14
CA ILE A 158 8.09 6.94 0.59
C ILE A 158 6.78 7.74 0.59
N GLY A 159 6.48 8.44 1.69
CA GLY A 159 5.30 9.30 1.77
C GLY A 159 5.31 10.37 0.68
N LEU A 160 6.41 11.10 0.55
CA LEU A 160 6.54 12.27 -0.31
C LEU A 160 6.50 11.90 -1.80
N ILE A 161 7.08 10.77 -2.20
CA ILE A 161 7.24 10.43 -3.62
C ILE A 161 6.42 9.23 -4.10
N ASP A 162 5.75 8.49 -3.22
CA ASP A 162 4.92 7.34 -3.59
C ASP A 162 3.57 7.29 -2.84
N ALA A 163 3.57 6.93 -1.56
CA ALA A 163 2.35 6.59 -0.82
C ALA A 163 1.36 7.76 -0.74
N SER A 164 1.84 9.01 -0.64
CA SER A 164 0.97 10.19 -0.69
C SER A 164 0.80 10.80 -2.08
N VAL A 165 1.42 10.24 -3.11
CA VAL A 165 1.14 10.56 -4.52
C VAL A 165 -0.04 9.71 -5.00
N SER A 166 -0.10 8.44 -4.61
CA SER A 166 -1.24 7.57 -4.90
C SER A 166 -2.50 7.95 -4.11
N ILE A 167 -3.67 7.55 -4.61
CA ILE A 167 -4.96 7.67 -3.90
C ILE A 167 -5.36 6.38 -3.15
N LYS A 168 -4.51 5.35 -3.23
CA LYS A 168 -4.73 4.09 -2.53
C LYS A 168 -4.49 4.26 -1.04
N VAL A 169 -5.44 3.79 -0.25
CA VAL A 169 -5.39 3.82 1.21
C VAL A 169 -5.84 2.47 1.73
N ALA A 170 -5.16 1.91 2.74
CA ALA A 170 -5.42 0.55 3.17
C ALA A 170 -4.95 0.23 4.60
N VAL A 171 -5.41 -0.92 5.09
CA VAL A 171 -4.87 -1.64 6.24
C VAL A 171 -4.56 -3.09 5.87
N ASN A 172 -3.67 -3.71 6.62
CA ASN A 172 -3.39 -5.14 6.54
C ASN A 172 -4.53 -5.94 7.22
N TYR A 173 -4.76 -7.17 6.77
CA TYR A 173 -5.72 -8.09 7.39
C TYR A 173 -5.17 -9.52 7.45
N GLY A 174 -4.96 -10.04 8.66
CA GLY A 174 -4.20 -11.27 8.87
C GLY A 174 -2.77 -11.12 8.32
N ASN A 175 -2.31 -12.10 7.55
CA ASN A 175 -0.98 -12.07 6.90
C ASN A 175 -1.03 -11.45 5.49
N TYR A 176 -2.07 -10.69 5.16
CA TYR A 176 -2.24 -10.08 3.84
C TYR A 176 -2.05 -8.57 3.89
N LYS A 177 -1.03 -8.10 3.16
CA LYS A 177 -0.71 -6.68 3.01
C LYS A 177 -1.81 -5.95 2.23
N ASN A 178 -2.20 -4.75 2.69
CA ASN A 178 -3.13 -3.83 2.04
C ASN A 178 -4.47 -4.46 1.58
N ARG A 179 -4.96 -5.48 2.28
CA ARG A 179 -6.12 -6.27 1.84
C ARG A 179 -7.44 -5.51 1.95
N LEU A 180 -7.58 -4.60 2.92
CA LEU A 180 -8.78 -3.81 3.13
C LEU A 180 -8.43 -2.35 2.85
N GLY A 181 -9.13 -1.70 1.94
CA GLY A 181 -8.78 -0.36 1.52
C GLY A 181 -9.81 0.30 0.61
N ALA A 182 -9.41 1.46 0.07
CA ALA A 182 -10.20 2.23 -0.87
C ALA A 182 -9.28 3.02 -1.82
N TYR A 183 -9.85 3.45 -2.95
CA TYR A 183 -9.32 4.54 -3.77
C TYR A 183 -9.97 5.84 -3.28
N HIS A 184 -9.26 6.61 -2.46
CA HIS A 184 -9.80 7.82 -1.82
C HIS A 184 -8.78 8.94 -1.86
N ALA A 185 -8.97 9.86 -2.81
CA ALA A 185 -8.07 10.99 -3.00
C ALA A 185 -8.16 11.99 -1.83
N PRO A 186 -7.03 12.51 -1.33
CA PRO A 186 -7.07 13.70 -0.48
C PRO A 186 -7.58 14.88 -1.30
N ILE A 187 -8.06 15.94 -0.65
CA ILE A 187 -8.34 17.18 -1.38
C ILE A 187 -7.05 17.93 -1.73
N HIS A 188 -6.00 17.75 -0.93
CA HIS A 188 -4.71 18.41 -1.11
C HIS A 188 -3.58 17.60 -0.47
N THR A 189 -2.40 17.62 -1.08
CA THR A 189 -1.15 17.08 -0.49
C THR A 189 -0.07 18.15 -0.48
N PHE A 190 0.44 18.51 0.70
CA PHE A 190 1.58 19.43 0.83
C PHE A 190 2.88 18.63 0.93
N LEU A 191 3.79 18.90 -0.01
CA LEU A 191 5.06 18.22 -0.16
C LEU A 191 6.16 19.11 0.42
N ASP A 192 6.48 18.88 1.69
CA ASP A 192 7.56 19.57 2.40
C ASP A 192 8.73 18.62 2.60
N PHE A 193 9.76 18.79 1.77
CA PHE A 193 10.96 17.94 1.83
C PHE A 193 11.84 18.27 3.04
N THR A 194 11.61 19.40 3.74
CA THR A 194 12.43 19.77 4.91
C THR A 194 12.27 18.79 6.07
N PHE A 195 11.18 18.01 6.14
CA PHE A 195 11.01 16.91 7.09
C PHE A 195 12.11 15.83 6.98
N LEU A 196 12.72 15.68 5.79
CA LEU A 196 13.79 14.70 5.59
C LEU A 196 15.04 14.99 6.43
N ARG A 197 15.24 16.24 6.87
CA ARG A 197 16.36 16.63 7.74
C ARG A 197 16.41 15.80 9.04
N THR A 198 15.26 15.41 9.57
CA THR A 198 15.16 14.63 10.82
C THR A 198 14.84 13.16 10.58
N LEU A 199 14.69 12.74 9.31
CA LEU A 199 14.36 11.37 8.99
C LEU A 199 15.60 10.47 9.13
N PRO A 200 15.52 9.32 9.83
CA PRO A 200 16.66 8.41 9.94
C PRO A 200 17.19 7.97 8.57
N THR A 201 18.51 7.79 8.45
CA THR A 201 19.15 7.38 7.19
C THR A 201 18.59 6.07 6.63
N ALA A 202 18.23 5.12 7.50
CA ALA A 202 17.55 3.89 7.10
C ALA A 202 16.21 4.15 6.37
N GLN A 203 15.45 5.17 6.80
CA GLN A 203 14.19 5.58 6.19
C GLN A 203 14.40 6.40 4.90
N ILE A 204 15.47 7.19 4.83
CA ILE A 204 15.90 7.84 3.57
C ILE A 204 16.21 6.77 2.52
N ARG A 205 17.02 5.76 2.88
CA ARG A 205 17.36 4.62 2.03
C ARG A 205 16.12 3.83 1.62
N ASN A 206 15.24 3.54 2.58
CA ASN A 206 13.99 2.83 2.35
C ASN A 206 13.17 3.47 1.22
N GLY A 207 13.00 4.80 1.21
CA GLY A 207 12.29 5.48 0.12
C GLY A 207 13.11 5.72 -1.15
N PHE A 208 14.44 5.68 -1.09
CA PHE A 208 15.29 5.75 -2.29
C PHE A 208 14.96 4.61 -3.27
N ALA A 209 14.56 3.44 -2.77
CA ALA A 209 14.15 2.30 -3.58
C ALA A 209 12.99 2.64 -4.53
N GLU A 210 12.01 3.43 -4.09
CA GLU A 210 10.85 3.78 -4.92
C GLU A 210 11.20 4.76 -6.05
N LEU A 211 12.24 5.58 -5.85
CA LEU A 211 12.80 6.40 -6.91
C LEU A 211 13.59 5.56 -7.92
N ILE A 212 14.30 4.52 -7.48
CA ILE A 212 14.91 3.53 -8.40
C ILE A 212 13.81 2.83 -9.20
N LYS A 213 12.72 2.41 -8.56
CA LYS A 213 11.57 1.74 -9.22
C LYS A 213 11.04 2.54 -10.40
N ILE A 214 10.57 3.76 -10.14
CA ILE A 214 9.95 4.58 -11.18
C ILE A 214 10.97 4.90 -12.28
N SER A 215 12.18 5.33 -11.90
CA SER A 215 13.18 5.78 -12.87
C SER A 215 13.74 4.67 -13.77
N THR A 216 13.85 3.44 -13.24
CA THR A 216 14.33 2.27 -13.98
C THR A 216 13.39 1.87 -15.11
N CYS A 217 12.08 2.10 -14.95
CA CYS A 217 11.07 1.65 -15.91
C CYS A 217 10.36 2.79 -16.68
N SER A 218 10.52 4.06 -16.28
CA SER A 218 9.85 5.17 -16.99
C SER A 218 10.62 6.48 -17.10
N HIS A 219 11.75 6.66 -16.37
CA HIS A 219 12.43 7.95 -16.37
C HIS A 219 13.95 7.85 -16.24
N LYS A 220 14.64 7.63 -17.36
CA LYS A 220 16.10 7.51 -17.42
C LYS A 220 16.84 8.73 -16.84
N GLY A 221 16.31 9.94 -17.04
CA GLY A 221 16.92 11.16 -16.51
C GLY A 221 16.99 11.19 -14.99
N THR A 222 15.96 10.67 -14.31
CA THR A 222 15.97 10.53 -12.84
C THR A 222 16.92 9.43 -12.42
N PHE A 223 16.96 8.32 -13.15
CA PHE A 223 17.90 7.22 -12.88
C PHE A 223 19.34 7.69 -12.93
N ASP A 224 19.71 8.47 -13.97
CA ASP A 224 21.05 8.99 -14.14
C ASP A 224 21.47 9.94 -13.01
N LEU A 225 20.53 10.74 -12.47
CA LEU A 225 20.79 11.62 -11.32
C LEU A 225 20.91 10.84 -10.01
N LEU A 226 20.04 9.85 -9.78
CA LEU A 226 20.14 8.95 -8.63
C LEU A 226 21.48 8.21 -8.63
N ASP A 227 21.92 7.73 -9.79
CA ASP A 227 23.22 7.07 -9.95
C ASP A 227 24.39 8.04 -9.71
N LYS A 228 24.32 9.28 -10.20
CA LYS A 228 25.38 10.27 -10.00
C LYS A 228 25.54 10.69 -8.53
N TYR A 229 24.44 10.93 -7.81
CA TYR A 229 24.45 11.53 -6.46
C TYR A 229 24.11 10.53 -5.34
N CYS A 230 24.12 9.23 -5.62
CA CYS A 230 23.57 8.17 -4.76
C CYS A 230 23.93 8.31 -3.28
N GLU A 231 25.21 8.28 -2.94
CA GLU A 231 25.71 8.32 -1.57
C GLU A 231 25.33 9.64 -0.88
N GLN A 232 25.49 10.76 -1.58
CA GLN A 232 25.17 12.09 -1.05
C GLN A 232 23.67 12.25 -0.75
N LEU A 233 22.79 11.72 -1.60
CA LEU A 233 21.34 11.76 -1.38
C LEU A 233 20.94 10.96 -0.14
N VAL A 234 21.59 9.81 0.10
CA VAL A 234 21.31 8.97 1.27
C VAL A 234 21.88 9.59 2.55
N GLU A 235 23.14 10.03 2.52
CA GLU A 235 23.86 10.54 3.69
C GLU A 235 23.43 11.94 4.11
N GLN A 236 23.02 12.79 3.16
CA GLN A 236 22.65 14.19 3.41
C GLN A 236 21.15 14.43 3.29
N SER A 237 20.34 13.39 3.50
CA SER A 237 18.87 13.46 3.53
C SER A 237 18.27 14.20 2.34
N PHE A 238 18.64 13.81 1.10
CA PHE A 238 18.22 14.49 -0.13
C PHE A 238 18.55 16.00 -0.12
N GLY A 239 19.76 16.34 0.34
CA GLY A 239 20.23 17.72 0.42
C GLY A 239 19.62 18.54 1.56
N ARG A 240 18.93 17.90 2.52
CA ARG A 240 18.27 18.59 3.65
C ARG A 240 19.08 18.56 4.94
N ALA A 241 20.21 17.86 4.97
CA ALA A 241 21.15 17.93 6.08
C ALA A 241 21.91 19.26 6.08
N ASP A 242 22.35 19.70 7.26
CA ASP A 242 23.16 20.91 7.42
C ASP A 242 24.48 20.78 6.64
N GLY A 243 24.85 21.81 5.88
CA GLY A 243 26.05 21.82 5.05
C GLY A 243 25.89 21.16 3.67
N SER A 244 24.70 20.73 3.29
CA SER A 244 24.41 20.24 1.94
C SER A 244 24.74 21.29 0.89
N SER A 245 25.44 20.87 -0.19
CA SER A 245 25.77 21.78 -1.29
C SER A 245 24.52 22.20 -2.08
N LYS A 246 24.53 23.40 -2.65
CA LYS A 246 23.46 23.87 -3.55
C LYS A 246 23.22 22.92 -4.73
N GLU A 247 24.30 22.38 -5.31
CA GLU A 247 24.21 21.41 -6.41
C GLU A 247 23.41 20.16 -6.00
N LEU A 248 23.65 19.64 -4.80
CA LEU A 248 22.92 18.47 -4.29
C LEU A 248 21.45 18.79 -4.02
N ILE A 249 21.16 19.97 -3.46
CA ILE A 249 19.79 20.43 -3.23
C ILE A 249 19.03 20.51 -4.55
N ASP A 250 19.59 21.19 -5.55
CA ASP A 250 18.98 21.35 -6.87
C ASP A 250 18.78 19.98 -7.56
N ALA A 251 19.73 19.05 -7.40
CA ALA A 251 19.62 17.69 -7.92
C ALA A 251 18.52 16.88 -7.21
N ALA A 252 18.46 16.94 -5.88
CA ALA A 252 17.45 16.25 -5.08
C ALA A 252 16.03 16.75 -5.42
N ASP A 253 15.86 18.06 -5.54
CA ASP A 253 14.57 18.68 -5.86
C ASP A 253 14.09 18.26 -7.25
N LYS A 254 15.01 18.23 -8.22
CA LYS A 254 14.72 17.73 -9.57
C LYS A 254 14.34 16.24 -9.56
N ILE A 255 15.12 15.39 -8.88
CA ILE A 255 14.84 13.95 -8.76
C ILE A 255 13.44 13.72 -8.20
N ASN A 256 13.12 14.37 -7.08
CA ASN A 256 11.84 14.20 -6.39
C ASN A 256 10.67 14.72 -7.21
N ARG A 257 10.81 15.91 -7.82
CA ARG A 257 9.77 16.49 -8.67
C ARG A 257 9.46 15.65 -9.90
N GLU A 258 10.49 15.21 -10.62
CA GLU A 258 10.31 14.37 -11.82
C GLU A 258 9.80 12.97 -11.46
N GLY A 259 10.24 12.40 -10.33
CA GLY A 259 9.73 11.12 -9.82
C GLY A 259 8.22 11.18 -9.52
N ILE A 260 7.78 12.21 -8.79
CA ILE A 260 6.35 12.44 -8.49
C ILE A 260 5.56 12.66 -9.78
N HIS A 261 6.06 13.50 -10.68
CA HIS A 261 5.38 13.82 -11.93
C HIS A 261 5.19 12.57 -12.81
N GLU A 262 6.22 11.75 -12.96
CA GLU A 262 6.12 10.51 -13.75
C GLU A 262 5.18 9.49 -13.08
N MET A 263 5.18 9.40 -11.75
CA MET A 263 4.21 8.56 -11.04
C MET A 263 2.77 9.01 -11.29
N LEU A 264 2.48 10.32 -11.19
CA LEU A 264 1.15 10.87 -11.47
C LEU A 264 0.72 10.57 -12.92
N LYS A 265 1.61 10.83 -13.88
CA LYS A 265 1.35 10.55 -15.31
C LYS A 265 0.96 9.09 -15.57
N LEU A 266 1.56 8.15 -14.86
CA LEU A 266 1.26 6.72 -15.01
C LEU A 266 0.00 6.27 -14.27
N GLU A 267 -0.30 6.82 -13.10
CA GLU A 267 -1.45 6.39 -12.27
C GLU A 267 -2.75 7.13 -12.60
N THR A 268 -2.71 8.42 -12.97
CA THR A 268 -3.92 9.24 -13.20
C THR A 268 -4.88 8.67 -14.27
N PRO A 269 -4.42 8.03 -15.37
CA PRO A 269 -5.33 7.39 -16.33
C PRO A 269 -6.06 6.14 -15.81
N ILE A 270 -5.59 5.55 -14.70
CA ILE A 270 -6.06 4.24 -14.18
C ILE A 270 -6.19 4.26 -12.64
N LEU A 271 -6.79 5.33 -12.11
CA LEU A 271 -6.86 5.59 -10.66
C LEU A 271 -7.54 4.50 -9.83
N ASP A 272 -8.38 3.67 -10.45
CA ASP A 272 -9.06 2.52 -9.87
C ASP A 272 -8.45 1.16 -10.25
N GLU A 273 -7.30 1.18 -10.92
CA GLU A 273 -6.52 0.03 -11.39
C GLU A 273 -7.28 -0.92 -12.35
N ILE A 274 -8.24 -0.43 -13.15
CA ILE A 274 -8.87 -1.25 -14.20
C ILE A 274 -7.83 -1.76 -15.22
N GLY A 275 -6.79 -0.96 -15.51
CA GLY A 275 -5.63 -1.38 -16.29
C GLY A 275 -4.57 -2.04 -15.41
N LEU A 276 -4.31 -3.33 -15.61
CA LEU A 276 -3.41 -4.12 -14.75
C LEU A 276 -1.94 -4.16 -15.22
N ASP A 277 -1.64 -3.68 -16.42
CA ASP A 277 -0.27 -3.50 -16.91
C ASP A 277 0.33 -2.20 -16.34
N ARG A 278 0.74 -2.28 -15.07
CA ARG A 278 1.14 -1.12 -14.28
C ARG A 278 2.64 -1.02 -14.15
N VAL A 279 3.22 0.00 -14.81
CA VAL A 279 4.68 0.26 -14.79
C VAL A 279 5.19 0.42 -13.35
N ILE A 280 4.43 1.12 -12.50
CA ILE A 280 4.80 1.34 -11.10
C ILE A 280 4.71 0.08 -10.22
N ALA A 281 4.28 -1.05 -10.78
CA ALA A 281 4.29 -2.35 -10.11
C ALA A 281 5.62 -3.12 -10.30
N TYR A 282 6.63 -2.51 -10.94
CA TYR A 282 8.01 -2.98 -10.89
C TYR A 282 8.46 -3.11 -9.42
N GLY A 283 9.13 -4.21 -9.06
CA GLY A 283 9.49 -4.49 -7.67
C GLY A 283 8.33 -4.93 -6.77
N HIS A 284 7.12 -5.10 -7.31
CA HIS A 284 5.90 -5.45 -6.56
C HIS A 284 5.24 -6.75 -7.06
N THR A 285 6.00 -7.63 -7.69
CA THR A 285 5.51 -8.92 -8.16
C THR A 285 5.62 -9.97 -7.06
N TRP A 286 6.78 -10.06 -6.42
CA TRP A 286 7.10 -11.02 -5.37
C TRP A 286 7.33 -10.39 -4.00
N SER A 287 7.71 -9.11 -3.97
CA SER A 287 7.95 -8.40 -2.70
C SER A 287 6.78 -8.41 -1.71
N PRO A 288 5.48 -8.33 -2.10
CA PRO A 288 4.41 -8.23 -1.09
C PRO A 288 4.31 -9.46 -0.18
N LEU A 289 4.64 -10.64 -0.70
CA LEU A 289 4.73 -11.86 0.10
C LEU A 289 6.07 -11.90 0.83
N HIS A 290 7.19 -11.68 0.13
CA HIS A 290 8.53 -11.81 0.71
C HIS A 290 8.79 -10.81 1.84
N GLU A 291 8.22 -9.60 1.79
CA GLU A 291 8.34 -8.56 2.82
C GLU A 291 7.94 -9.07 4.21
N LEU A 292 6.92 -9.93 4.27
CA LEU A 292 6.31 -10.44 5.50
C LEU A 292 6.77 -11.85 5.88
N VAL A 293 7.64 -12.49 5.08
CA VAL A 293 8.15 -13.84 5.35
C VAL A 293 9.10 -13.90 6.57
N PRO A 294 10.06 -12.96 6.75
CA PRO A 294 10.94 -13.00 7.91
C PRO A 294 10.20 -12.66 9.22
N GLU A 295 10.67 -13.17 10.36
CA GLU A 295 10.05 -12.95 11.68
C GLU A 295 9.89 -11.46 12.01
N THR A 296 10.95 -10.69 11.75
CA THR A 296 10.89 -9.24 11.68
C THR A 296 10.73 -8.86 10.21
N PRO A 297 9.62 -8.22 9.81
CA PRO A 297 9.42 -7.83 8.41
C PRO A 297 10.59 -7.00 7.87
N LEU A 298 10.86 -7.16 6.57
CA LEU A 298 11.75 -6.24 5.87
C LEU A 298 11.10 -4.86 5.80
N ARG A 299 11.92 -3.81 5.83
CA ARG A 299 11.47 -2.49 5.37
C ARG A 299 11.04 -2.60 3.91
N HIS A 300 9.94 -1.95 3.57
CA HIS A 300 9.30 -2.05 2.26
C HIS A 300 10.29 -1.85 1.09
N GLY A 301 11.10 -0.79 1.15
CA GLY A 301 12.15 -0.46 0.19
C GLY A 301 13.17 -1.58 -0.04
N HIS A 302 13.52 -2.32 1.01
CA HIS A 302 14.41 -3.47 0.89
C HIS A 302 13.71 -4.67 0.23
N ALA A 303 12.44 -4.92 0.57
CA ALA A 303 11.68 -5.99 -0.05
C ALA A 303 11.46 -5.75 -1.56
N ILE A 304 11.12 -4.53 -1.96
CA ILE A 304 10.96 -4.18 -3.38
C ILE A 304 12.30 -4.16 -4.11
N SER A 305 13.41 -3.80 -3.45
CA SER A 305 14.74 -3.80 -4.08
C SER A 305 15.23 -5.21 -4.41
N ILE A 306 14.92 -6.19 -3.57
CA ILE A 306 15.21 -7.61 -3.86
C ILE A 306 14.43 -8.07 -5.11
N ASP A 307 13.14 -7.74 -5.16
CA ASP A 307 12.30 -8.03 -6.33
C ASP A 307 12.84 -7.34 -7.60
N MET A 308 13.16 -6.05 -7.52
CA MET A 308 13.71 -5.30 -8.65
C MET A 308 15.06 -5.82 -9.14
N ALA A 309 15.97 -6.16 -8.22
CA ALA A 309 17.30 -6.68 -8.56
C ALA A 309 17.22 -8.08 -9.20
N TYR A 310 16.33 -8.94 -8.70
CA TYR A 310 16.00 -10.21 -9.33
C TYR A 310 15.35 -10.01 -10.71
N SER A 311 14.33 -9.14 -10.80
CA SER A 311 13.64 -8.77 -12.04
C SER A 311 14.61 -8.26 -13.11
N ALA A 312 15.60 -7.44 -12.73
CA ALA A 312 16.64 -6.96 -13.63
C ALA A 312 17.53 -8.08 -14.14
N THR A 313 17.79 -9.09 -13.31
CA THR A 313 18.55 -10.29 -13.72
C THR A 313 17.76 -11.15 -14.70
N LEU A 314 16.44 -11.26 -14.50
CA LEU A 314 15.53 -11.90 -15.44
C LEU A 314 15.49 -11.15 -16.78
N ALA A 315 15.35 -9.81 -16.75
CA ALA A 315 15.36 -8.96 -17.93
C ALA A 315 16.67 -9.07 -18.73
N ASN A 316 17.81 -9.06 -18.03
CA ASN A 316 19.13 -9.26 -18.62
C ASN A 316 19.27 -10.65 -19.24
N SER A 317 18.75 -11.69 -18.58
CA SER A 317 18.76 -13.07 -19.12
C SER A 317 17.95 -13.20 -20.41
N ARG A 318 16.94 -12.34 -20.61
CA ARG A 318 16.15 -12.22 -21.84
C ARG A 318 16.72 -11.24 -22.88
N GLY A 319 17.85 -10.58 -22.58
CA GLY A 319 18.45 -9.58 -23.46
C GLY A 319 17.69 -8.25 -23.57
N LEU A 320 16.76 -7.97 -22.63
CA LEU A 320 15.98 -6.73 -22.58
C LEU A 320 16.80 -5.54 -22.03
N ILE A 321 17.80 -5.84 -21.20
CA ILE A 321 18.83 -4.89 -20.78
C ILE A 321 20.21 -5.49 -20.99
N THR A 322 21.16 -4.64 -21.35
CA THR A 322 22.56 -5.03 -21.55
C THR A 322 23.24 -5.41 -20.22
N ASP A 323 24.36 -6.14 -20.29
CA ASP A 323 25.16 -6.45 -19.09
C ASP A 323 25.67 -5.18 -18.38
N VAL A 324 25.92 -4.10 -19.16
CA VAL A 324 26.34 -2.80 -18.64
C VAL A 324 25.20 -2.15 -17.84
N GLU A 325 23.99 -2.13 -18.38
CA GLU A 325 22.80 -1.60 -17.69
C GLU A 325 22.45 -2.42 -16.46
N HIS A 326 22.47 -3.74 -16.56
CA HIS A 326 22.22 -4.64 -15.43
C HIS A 326 23.20 -4.38 -14.30
N ARG A 327 24.51 -4.34 -14.59
CA ARG A 327 25.53 -4.06 -13.60
C ARG A 327 25.41 -2.65 -13.02
N ARG A 328 25.07 -1.66 -13.84
CA ARG A 328 24.83 -0.28 -13.40
C ARG A 328 23.69 -0.20 -12.38
N LEU A 329 22.57 -0.86 -12.65
CA LEU A 329 21.42 -0.92 -11.74
C LEU A 329 21.77 -1.64 -10.42
N LEU A 330 22.44 -2.79 -10.48
CA LEU A 330 22.88 -3.50 -9.27
C LEU A 330 23.90 -2.67 -8.45
N ASN A 331 24.82 -1.97 -9.10
CA ASN A 331 25.73 -1.05 -8.42
C ASN A 331 24.98 0.08 -7.69
N LEU A 332 23.94 0.66 -8.31
CA LEU A 332 23.11 1.68 -7.69
C LEU A 332 22.45 1.16 -6.41
N PHE A 333 21.81 -0.01 -6.45
CA PHE A 333 21.25 -0.65 -5.24
C PHE A 333 22.32 -0.85 -4.16
N SER A 334 23.49 -1.37 -4.55
CA SER A 334 24.58 -1.67 -3.63
C SER A 334 25.15 -0.42 -2.94
N ARG A 335 25.37 0.67 -3.68
CA ARG A 335 25.87 1.97 -3.16
C ARG A 335 24.82 2.67 -2.29
N ALA A 336 23.54 2.57 -2.65
CA ALA A 336 22.45 3.05 -1.79
C ALA A 336 22.34 2.26 -0.48
N GLY A 337 22.96 1.07 -0.40
CA GLY A 337 22.85 0.16 0.74
C GLY A 337 21.56 -0.66 0.75
N LEU A 338 20.82 -0.71 -0.35
CA LEU A 338 19.57 -1.47 -0.47
C LEU A 338 19.84 -2.96 -0.62
N SER A 339 18.89 -3.78 -0.17
CA SER A 339 18.97 -5.23 -0.34
C SER A 339 18.75 -5.59 -1.81
N MET A 340 19.69 -6.33 -2.38
CA MET A 340 19.51 -6.98 -3.68
C MET A 340 19.18 -8.46 -3.53
N ASP A 341 19.59 -9.07 -2.40
CA ASP A 341 19.28 -10.46 -2.09
C ASP A 341 18.84 -10.65 -0.63
N HIS A 342 18.19 -11.78 -0.39
CA HIS A 342 17.84 -12.26 0.94
C HIS A 342 17.79 -13.79 0.96
N HIS A 343 18.27 -14.41 2.05
CA HIS A 343 18.36 -15.87 2.14
C HIS A 343 16.99 -16.59 2.06
N LEU A 344 15.90 -15.94 2.50
CA LEU A 344 14.54 -16.50 2.35
C LEU A 344 13.94 -16.28 0.96
N PHE A 345 14.51 -15.42 0.11
CA PHE A 345 14.10 -15.26 -1.28
C PHE A 345 14.59 -16.47 -2.09
N SER A 346 13.80 -17.53 -2.05
CA SER A 346 14.09 -18.88 -2.54
C SER A 346 13.11 -19.30 -3.64
N GLU A 347 13.37 -20.43 -4.33
CA GLU A 347 12.47 -20.97 -5.36
C GLU A 347 11.04 -21.22 -4.83
N ASP A 348 10.90 -21.66 -3.57
CA ASP A 348 9.59 -21.88 -2.93
C ASP A 348 8.83 -20.56 -2.70
N ILE A 349 9.51 -19.53 -2.18
CA ILE A 349 8.92 -18.20 -2.02
C ILE A 349 8.56 -17.60 -3.37
N LEU A 350 9.42 -17.75 -4.37
CA LEU A 350 9.17 -17.27 -5.73
C LEU A 350 7.91 -17.92 -6.32
N ALA A 351 7.76 -19.25 -6.19
CA ALA A 351 6.59 -19.98 -6.66
C ALA A 351 5.29 -19.54 -5.93
N LYS A 352 5.33 -19.43 -4.59
CA LYS A 352 4.18 -18.99 -3.79
C LYS A 352 3.76 -17.57 -4.12
N ALA A 353 4.74 -16.66 -4.25
CA ALA A 353 4.49 -15.27 -4.57
C ALA A 353 3.97 -15.11 -6.00
N THR A 354 4.50 -15.87 -6.98
CA THR A 354 3.94 -15.94 -8.33
C THR A 354 2.48 -16.43 -8.32
N ALA A 355 2.16 -17.48 -7.57
CA ALA A 355 0.78 -17.97 -7.49
C ALA A 355 -0.18 -16.95 -6.85
N ALA A 356 0.30 -16.16 -5.88
CA ALA A 356 -0.47 -15.09 -5.27
C ALA A 356 -0.71 -13.93 -6.25
N ILE A 357 0.35 -13.46 -6.92
CA ILE A 357 0.25 -12.29 -7.80
C ILE A 357 -0.59 -12.56 -9.05
N LEU A 358 -0.59 -13.79 -9.58
CA LEU A 358 -1.48 -14.20 -10.67
C LEU A 358 -2.96 -14.02 -10.31
N LYS A 359 -3.35 -14.30 -9.06
CA LYS A 359 -4.73 -14.07 -8.59
C LYS A 359 -5.04 -12.58 -8.49
N THR A 360 -4.06 -11.78 -8.10
CA THR A 360 -4.20 -10.32 -8.00
C THR A 360 -4.26 -9.64 -9.37
N ARG A 361 -3.60 -10.20 -10.39
CA ARG A 361 -3.42 -9.59 -11.71
C ARG A 361 -4.22 -10.29 -12.83
N ASP A 362 -5.35 -10.90 -12.43
CA ASP A 362 -6.33 -11.52 -13.32
C ASP A 362 -5.74 -12.62 -14.22
N GLY A 363 -5.01 -13.56 -13.61
CA GLY A 363 -4.47 -14.76 -14.26
C GLY A 363 -3.19 -14.54 -15.07
N LEU A 364 -2.70 -13.30 -15.20
CA LEU A 364 -1.46 -12.97 -15.91
C LEU A 364 -0.39 -12.44 -14.95
N LEU A 365 0.88 -12.76 -15.22
CA LEU A 365 1.98 -12.35 -14.35
C LEU A 365 2.19 -10.84 -14.38
N ARG A 366 2.18 -10.25 -15.58
CA ARG A 366 2.39 -8.82 -15.85
C ARG A 366 3.61 -8.27 -15.08
N ALA A 367 4.70 -9.02 -15.04
CA ALA A 367 5.90 -8.60 -14.33
C ALA A 367 6.55 -7.46 -15.12
N ALA A 368 6.43 -6.24 -14.62
CA ALA A 368 7.11 -5.07 -15.15
C ALA A 368 8.64 -5.26 -15.04
N VAL A 369 9.37 -5.02 -16.12
CA VAL A 369 10.83 -5.09 -16.18
C VAL A 369 11.39 -4.00 -17.10
N PRO A 370 12.63 -3.53 -16.89
CA PRO A 370 13.25 -2.56 -17.78
C PRO A 370 13.50 -3.12 -19.17
N ASN A 371 13.28 -2.31 -20.22
CA ASN A 371 13.58 -2.63 -21.61
C ASN A 371 13.65 -1.38 -22.51
N PRO A 372 14.77 -0.64 -22.58
CA PRO A 372 15.94 -0.66 -21.70
C PRO A 372 15.69 0.12 -20.38
N ILE A 373 16.75 0.53 -19.65
CA ILE A 373 16.56 1.42 -18.48
C ILE A 373 15.86 2.73 -18.88
N GLY A 374 14.80 3.07 -18.15
CA GLY A 374 13.91 4.20 -18.40
C GLY A 374 12.68 3.86 -19.24
N GLN A 375 12.52 2.59 -19.64
CA GLN A 375 11.36 2.08 -20.36
C GLN A 375 10.92 0.74 -19.77
N CYS A 376 9.66 0.36 -19.97
CA CYS A 376 9.07 -0.82 -19.34
C CYS A 376 8.48 -1.77 -20.38
N THR A 377 8.58 -3.07 -20.10
CA THR A 377 7.75 -4.09 -20.73
C THR A 377 7.18 -5.04 -19.67
N PHE A 378 6.18 -5.83 -20.03
CA PHE A 378 5.49 -6.74 -19.09
C PHE A 378 5.67 -8.19 -19.51
N LEU A 379 6.23 -9.00 -18.61
CA LEU A 379 6.43 -10.42 -18.86
C LEU A 379 5.23 -11.23 -18.36
N ASN A 380 4.66 -12.04 -19.26
CA ASN A 380 3.56 -12.97 -18.98
C ASN A 380 3.95 -14.44 -19.19
N ASP A 381 5.00 -14.69 -19.95
CA ASP A 381 5.44 -15.98 -20.47
C ASP A 381 6.74 -16.44 -19.79
N VAL A 382 6.83 -16.29 -18.46
CA VAL A 382 8.01 -16.72 -17.69
C VAL A 382 7.71 -18.07 -17.02
N SER A 383 8.44 -19.12 -17.43
CA SER A 383 8.25 -20.45 -16.85
C SER A 383 8.87 -20.56 -15.45
N ALA A 384 8.47 -21.57 -14.67
CA ALA A 384 9.08 -21.83 -13.37
C ALA A 384 10.57 -22.17 -13.49
N GLU A 385 10.94 -22.91 -14.54
CA GLU A 385 12.33 -23.27 -14.85
C GLU A 385 13.16 -22.03 -15.17
N GLU A 386 12.61 -21.10 -15.96
CA GLU A 386 13.27 -19.84 -16.29
C GLU A 386 13.47 -18.96 -15.06
N MET A 387 12.41 -18.80 -14.25
CA MET A 387 12.48 -18.06 -12.98
C MET A 387 13.55 -18.63 -12.05
N ASN A 388 13.58 -19.96 -11.88
CA ASN A 388 14.56 -20.62 -11.02
C ASN A 388 15.99 -20.53 -11.58
N ALA A 389 16.17 -20.59 -12.90
CA ALA A 389 17.46 -20.38 -13.54
C ALA A 389 17.97 -18.94 -13.34
N ALA A 390 17.10 -17.95 -13.54
CA ALA A 390 17.41 -16.54 -13.27
C ALA A 390 17.75 -16.31 -11.80
N LEU A 391 17.04 -16.96 -10.87
CA LEU A 391 17.32 -16.86 -9.43
C LEU A 391 18.70 -17.42 -9.10
N LYS A 392 19.07 -18.60 -9.64
CA LYS A 392 20.41 -19.18 -9.46
C LYS A 392 21.51 -18.26 -9.97
N ARG A 393 21.33 -17.69 -11.16
CA ARG A 393 22.25 -16.69 -11.73
C ARG A 393 22.35 -15.48 -10.80
N HIS A 394 21.22 -14.95 -10.35
CA HIS A 394 21.14 -13.81 -9.45
C HIS A 394 21.93 -14.06 -8.15
N LYS A 395 21.64 -15.16 -7.44
CA LYS A 395 22.34 -15.56 -6.21
C LYS A 395 23.86 -15.67 -6.39
N GLN A 396 24.34 -16.18 -7.53
CA GLN A 396 25.78 -16.27 -7.79
C GLN A 396 26.41 -14.90 -8.07
N MET A 397 25.70 -14.00 -8.75
CA MET A 397 26.16 -12.64 -8.97
C MET A 397 26.26 -11.85 -7.66
N MET A 398 25.30 -12.03 -6.75
CA MET A 398 25.26 -11.30 -5.47
C MET A 398 26.49 -11.53 -4.59
N LYS A 399 27.14 -12.70 -4.70
CA LYS A 399 28.43 -12.99 -4.03
C LYS A 399 29.59 -12.08 -4.46
N GLN A 400 29.46 -11.38 -5.58
CA GLN A 400 30.46 -10.43 -6.09
C GLN A 400 30.24 -9.00 -5.56
N PHE A 401 29.11 -8.76 -4.89
CA PHE A 401 28.77 -7.46 -4.32
C PHE A 401 29.05 -7.43 -2.81
N PRO A 402 29.29 -6.23 -2.23
CA PRO A 402 29.36 -6.07 -0.79
C PRO A 402 28.20 -6.74 -0.06
N ARG A 403 28.49 -7.37 1.09
CA ARG A 403 27.51 -8.05 1.96
C ARG A 403 26.77 -9.20 1.25
N ASN A 404 27.34 -9.76 0.18
CA ASN A 404 26.68 -10.78 -0.64
C ASN A 404 25.31 -10.34 -1.16
N GLY A 405 25.11 -9.04 -1.40
CA GLY A 405 23.82 -8.47 -1.82
C GLY A 405 22.85 -8.13 -0.68
N GLU A 406 23.19 -8.38 0.58
CA GLU A 406 22.38 -7.94 1.72
C GLU A 406 22.41 -6.41 1.89
N GLY A 407 21.29 -5.84 2.33
CA GLY A 407 21.15 -4.41 2.56
C GLY A 407 21.58 -3.98 3.97
N LEU A 408 21.81 -2.68 4.13
CA LEU A 408 22.05 -2.04 5.42
C LEU A 408 20.72 -1.71 6.09
N GLU A 409 20.56 -2.10 7.36
CA GLU A 409 19.37 -1.80 8.15
C GLU A 409 18.08 -2.28 7.44
N ALA A 410 18.08 -3.51 6.95
CA ALA A 410 17.02 -3.99 6.06
C ALA A 410 15.68 -4.29 6.75
N TYR A 411 15.68 -4.44 8.07
CA TYR A 411 14.53 -4.90 8.86
C TYR A 411 13.87 -3.74 9.62
N VAL A 412 12.57 -3.90 9.85
CA VAL A 412 11.81 -2.97 10.70
C VAL A 412 12.33 -3.02 12.14
N ASP A 413 12.48 -1.87 12.78
CA ASP A 413 12.90 -1.71 14.17
C ASP A 413 12.04 -0.67 14.91
N ALA A 414 12.44 -0.34 16.15
CA ALA A 414 11.73 0.61 17.00
C ALA A 414 11.59 2.02 16.39
N SER A 415 12.53 2.43 15.55
CA SER A 415 12.52 3.74 14.89
C SER A 415 11.41 3.87 13.85
N ASP A 416 10.98 2.76 13.27
CA ASP A 416 9.91 2.73 12.26
C ASP A 416 8.51 2.84 12.85
N THR A 417 8.41 2.63 14.17
CA THR A 417 7.16 2.27 14.82
C THR A 417 6.80 3.21 15.98
N GLY A 418 7.75 4.06 16.41
CA GLY A 418 7.60 4.96 17.56
C GLY A 418 7.74 4.27 18.92
N TYR A 419 8.31 3.07 18.94
CA TYR A 419 8.49 2.24 20.14
C TYR A 419 9.84 2.52 20.81
N THR A 420 10.12 3.74 21.24
CA THR A 420 11.27 3.97 22.13
C THR A 420 10.98 3.59 23.59
N GLU A 421 9.74 3.23 23.91
CA GLU A 421 9.34 2.77 25.25
C GLU A 421 8.80 1.33 25.19
N ASN A 422 9.63 0.38 25.59
CA ASN A 422 9.32 -1.05 25.81
C ASN A 422 8.50 -1.75 24.70
N ALA A 423 9.20 -2.15 23.63
CA ALA A 423 8.68 -2.82 22.44
C ALA A 423 7.72 -4.01 22.68
N LYS A 424 7.89 -4.78 23.78
CA LYS A 424 7.09 -5.99 24.03
C LYS A 424 5.78 -5.75 24.79
N ALA A 425 5.79 -4.81 25.74
CA ALA A 425 4.70 -4.70 26.72
C ALA A 425 3.52 -3.86 26.22
N GLU A 426 3.69 -3.07 25.16
CA GLU A 426 2.66 -2.17 24.64
C GLU A 426 1.93 -2.77 23.42
N GLU A 427 2.62 -3.55 22.58
CA GLU A 427 1.98 -4.33 21.49
C GLU A 427 0.95 -5.32 22.06
N GLU A 428 1.32 -6.05 23.12
CA GLU A 428 0.41 -6.94 23.84
C GLU A 428 -0.78 -6.16 24.42
N ARG A 429 -0.55 -4.96 24.98
CA ARG A 429 -1.62 -4.11 25.54
C ARG A 429 -2.59 -3.58 24.48
N ILE A 430 -2.14 -3.17 23.31
CA ILE A 430 -3.02 -2.66 22.25
C ILE A 430 -3.91 -3.79 21.70
N VAL A 431 -3.32 -4.97 21.46
CA VAL A 431 -4.07 -6.15 21.01
C VAL A 431 -5.06 -6.62 22.09
N GLU A 432 -4.65 -6.62 23.35
CA GLU A 432 -5.49 -7.04 24.48
C GLU A 432 -6.61 -6.02 24.79
N ALA A 433 -6.33 -4.72 24.66
CA ALA A 433 -7.32 -3.65 24.77
C ALA A 433 -8.36 -3.72 23.63
N ALA A 434 -7.92 -4.00 22.40
CA ALA A 434 -8.81 -4.22 21.27
C ALA A 434 -9.69 -5.48 21.45
N ALA A 435 -9.12 -6.57 21.96
CA ALA A 435 -9.86 -7.79 22.29
C ALA A 435 -10.90 -7.55 23.41
N LYS A 436 -10.56 -6.80 24.45
CA LYS A 436 -11.50 -6.40 25.52
C LYS A 436 -12.62 -5.51 25.00
N LYS A 437 -12.33 -4.53 24.14
CA LYS A 437 -13.33 -3.61 23.57
C LYS A 437 -14.29 -4.35 22.60
N ALA A 438 -13.76 -5.29 21.81
CA ALA A 438 -14.58 -6.17 20.97
C ALA A 438 -15.44 -7.16 21.80
N GLY A 439 -14.91 -7.67 22.90
CA GLY A 439 -15.66 -8.53 23.84
C GLY A 439 -16.79 -7.80 24.57
N GLN A 440 -16.60 -6.52 24.91
CA GLN A 440 -17.63 -5.69 25.55
C GLN A 440 -18.77 -5.29 24.60
N LEU A 441 -18.48 -5.09 23.30
CA LEU A 441 -19.50 -4.84 22.28
C LEU A 441 -20.39 -6.08 22.01
N ASN A 442 -19.87 -7.28 22.26
CA ASN A 442 -20.64 -8.53 22.20
C ASN A 442 -21.38 -8.87 23.50
N GLY A 443 -21.21 -8.07 24.57
CA GLY A 443 -21.74 -8.34 25.91
C GLY A 443 -22.85 -7.40 26.39
N ALA A 444 -23.34 -6.47 25.56
CA ALA A 444 -24.45 -5.58 25.93
C ALA A 444 -25.81 -6.15 25.46
N ASN A 445 -26.55 -6.67 26.43
CA ASN A 445 -27.83 -7.37 26.33
C ASN A 445 -28.88 -6.74 25.38
N GLY A 446 -29.49 -7.60 24.56
CA GLY A 446 -30.83 -7.39 24.04
C GLY A 446 -31.85 -7.40 25.19
N HIS A 447 -32.35 -6.21 25.55
CA HIS A 447 -33.56 -6.08 26.34
C HIS A 447 -34.77 -6.22 25.40
N VAL A 448 -35.39 -7.40 25.43
CA VAL A 448 -36.75 -7.60 24.91
C VAL A 448 -37.71 -7.28 26.05
N ASN A 449 -38.50 -6.20 25.89
CA ASN A 449 -39.62 -5.89 26.76
C ASN A 449 -40.77 -6.87 26.49
N GLY A 450 -40.95 -7.85 27.38
CA GLY A 450 -42.14 -8.69 27.45
C GLY A 450 -42.91 -8.38 28.72
N SER A 451 -44.07 -7.72 28.58
CA SER A 451 -44.99 -7.42 29.67
C SER A 451 -45.94 -8.58 29.97
N ASN A 452 -46.16 -8.78 31.28
CA ASN A 452 -47.29 -9.43 31.97
C ASN A 452 -47.41 -10.95 32.00
N GLY A 453 -47.52 -11.47 33.24
CA GLY A 453 -48.22 -12.73 33.51
C GLY A 453 -47.77 -13.53 34.74
N SER A 454 -48.00 -12.98 35.94
CA SER A 454 -48.38 -13.65 37.20
C SER A 454 -48.06 -15.13 37.52
N ASN A 455 -47.68 -15.31 38.79
CA ASN A 455 -47.89 -16.45 39.71
C ASN A 455 -46.87 -17.61 39.76
N GLY A 456 -46.09 -17.61 40.85
CA GLY A 456 -46.44 -18.47 42.00
C GLY A 456 -45.61 -19.75 42.21
N HIS A 457 -44.91 -19.77 43.35
CA HIS A 457 -44.45 -20.95 44.13
C HIS A 457 -43.46 -21.91 43.43
N SER A 458 -42.48 -22.55 44.06
CA SER A 458 -42.08 -22.78 45.46
C SER A 458 -40.73 -23.54 45.44
N ASN A 459 -39.93 -23.41 46.52
CA ASN A 459 -39.02 -24.41 47.12
C ASN A 459 -38.00 -25.17 46.22
N SER A 460 -36.82 -25.59 46.66
CA SER A 460 -36.06 -25.55 47.91
C SER A 460 -34.72 -26.26 47.61
N ASN A 461 -33.69 -25.96 48.42
CA ASN A 461 -32.53 -26.82 48.74
C ASN A 461 -31.59 -27.26 47.60
N ALA A 462 -30.32 -27.56 47.80
CA ALA A 462 -29.34 -27.33 48.85
C ALA A 462 -27.98 -27.80 48.27
N ASN A 463 -26.90 -27.18 48.74
CA ASN A 463 -25.54 -27.68 48.97
C ASN A 463 -24.96 -28.86 48.15
N GLY A 464 -23.69 -28.69 47.77
CA GLY A 464 -22.72 -29.79 47.78
C GLY A 464 -21.60 -29.62 46.75
N GLY A 465 -20.41 -29.23 47.21
CA GLY A 465 -19.24 -29.06 46.36
C GLY A 465 -18.34 -30.30 46.22
N LEU A 466 -17.29 -30.06 45.41
CA LEU A 466 -15.94 -30.60 45.41
C LEU A 466 -15.58 -31.83 44.54
N ASN A 467 -14.58 -31.55 43.68
CA ASN A 467 -13.40 -32.32 43.30
C ASN A 467 -13.52 -33.66 42.55
N GLY A 468 -12.70 -33.78 41.50
CA GLY A 468 -12.26 -35.08 40.99
C GLY A 468 -11.71 -35.07 39.56
N SER A 469 -10.38 -35.04 39.44
CA SER A 469 -9.62 -35.30 38.22
C SER A 469 -9.77 -36.75 37.74
N ALA A 470 -9.77 -37.02 36.43
CA ALA A 470 -9.03 -38.14 35.79
C ALA A 470 -9.36 -38.35 34.29
N LYS A 471 -8.27 -38.52 33.52
CA LYS A 471 -8.00 -39.47 32.42
C LYS A 471 -9.13 -39.85 31.45
N ILE A 472 -8.85 -39.73 30.14
CA ILE A 472 -9.51 -40.50 29.08
C ILE A 472 -8.47 -41.24 28.26
N ASN A 473 -8.67 -42.54 28.11
CA ASN A 473 -8.09 -43.40 27.08
C ASN A 473 -9.20 -44.37 26.63
N GLY A 474 -9.39 -44.61 25.33
CA GLY A 474 -10.24 -45.72 24.86
C GLY A 474 -11.04 -45.52 23.56
N ASN A 475 -10.42 -45.90 22.44
CA ASN A 475 -10.92 -46.74 21.34
C ASN A 475 -12.45 -46.90 21.05
N ALA A 476 -12.85 -46.75 19.78
CA ALA A 476 -13.80 -47.66 19.13
C ALA A 476 -13.78 -47.59 17.58
N LYS A 477 -13.75 -48.77 16.96
CA LYS A 477 -13.82 -49.11 15.53
C LYS A 477 -15.18 -48.79 14.89
N ARG A 478 -15.21 -48.61 13.55
CA ARG A 478 -16.38 -48.90 12.70
C ARG A 478 -15.99 -49.76 11.49
N ASN A 479 -16.82 -50.77 11.23
CA ASN A 479 -16.80 -51.70 10.08
C ASN A 479 -18.15 -51.61 9.35
N GLY A 480 -18.17 -51.96 8.05
CA GLY A 480 -19.36 -52.31 7.24
C GLY A 480 -19.60 -51.35 6.06
N ALA A 481 -19.11 -51.58 4.83
CA ALA A 481 -19.48 -52.58 3.81
C ALA A 481 -20.72 -52.19 2.97
N LEU A 482 -20.55 -52.08 1.63
CA LEU A 482 -21.31 -52.83 0.60
C LEU A 482 -20.91 -52.41 -0.83
N SER A 483 -20.88 -53.42 -1.71
CA SER A 483 -20.47 -53.47 -3.10
C SER A 483 -21.65 -53.38 -4.09
N ASN A 484 -21.40 -52.97 -5.34
CA ASN A 484 -21.73 -53.68 -6.60
C ASN A 484 -21.59 -52.75 -7.83
N GLY A 485 -20.84 -53.18 -8.86
CA GLY A 485 -20.88 -52.63 -10.25
C GLY A 485 -21.96 -53.31 -11.10
N PRO A 486 -21.86 -53.42 -12.45
CA PRO A 486 -20.87 -52.86 -13.41
C PRO A 486 -21.43 -52.40 -14.80
N SER A 487 -20.52 -51.97 -15.70
CA SER A 487 -20.56 -52.01 -17.21
C SER A 487 -21.60 -51.14 -17.96
N GLY A 488 -21.42 -50.60 -19.16
CA GLY A 488 -20.44 -50.57 -20.26
C GLY A 488 -21.08 -49.73 -21.39
N ASN A 489 -20.39 -48.90 -22.19
CA ASN A 489 -19.91 -49.23 -23.54
C ASN A 489 -19.25 -48.00 -24.19
N ARG A 490 -18.16 -48.25 -24.92
CA ARG A 490 -17.60 -47.40 -25.98
C ARG A 490 -18.30 -47.70 -27.31
N VAL A 491 -18.37 -46.75 -28.25
CA VAL A 491 -18.07 -46.96 -29.69
C VAL A 491 -17.53 -45.65 -30.31
N ASP A 492 -16.53 -45.83 -31.17
CA ASP A 492 -15.74 -44.86 -31.94
C ASP A 492 -16.46 -44.17 -33.13
N GLY A 493 -15.91 -43.02 -33.54
CA GLY A 493 -15.47 -42.77 -34.93
C GLY A 493 -16.41 -42.05 -35.91
N LEU A 494 -15.98 -40.90 -36.45
CA LEU A 494 -15.73 -40.69 -37.90
C LEU A 494 -15.39 -39.24 -38.24
N ALA A 495 -14.26 -39.07 -38.93
CA ALA A 495 -13.86 -37.87 -39.66
C ALA A 495 -14.54 -37.80 -41.04
N LYS A 496 -14.79 -36.58 -41.55
CA LYS A 496 -14.78 -36.28 -42.99
C LYS A 496 -14.65 -34.77 -43.27
N THR A 497 -14.00 -34.51 -44.39
CA THR A 497 -13.33 -33.32 -44.92
C THR A 497 -14.20 -32.49 -45.90
N LEU A 498 -13.62 -31.35 -46.38
CA LEU A 498 -13.95 -30.48 -47.54
C LEU A 498 -14.75 -29.19 -47.19
N SER A 499 -14.49 -27.99 -47.74
CA SER A 499 -13.46 -27.42 -48.63
C SER A 499 -13.68 -25.89 -48.77
N SER A 500 -12.57 -25.13 -48.87
CA SER A 500 -12.34 -23.83 -49.57
C SER A 500 -13.45 -22.77 -49.77
N THR A 501 -13.18 -21.49 -49.43
CA THR A 501 -12.86 -20.40 -50.42
C THR A 501 -12.64 -19.00 -49.78
N ASN A 502 -11.52 -18.38 -50.19
CA ASN A 502 -11.21 -16.97 -50.51
C ASN A 502 -11.58 -15.72 -49.67
N GLY A 503 -10.55 -14.86 -49.53
CA GLY A 503 -10.62 -13.39 -49.45
C GLY A 503 -10.51 -12.82 -48.02
N THR A 504 -9.68 -11.84 -47.67
CA THR A 504 -8.90 -10.84 -48.42
C THR A 504 -7.86 -10.25 -47.44
N LYS A 505 -6.64 -9.96 -47.91
CA LYS A 505 -5.61 -9.22 -47.17
C LYS A 505 -6.07 -7.79 -46.88
N VAL A 506 -5.89 -7.32 -45.64
CA VAL A 506 -5.83 -5.88 -45.33
C VAL A 506 -4.54 -5.61 -44.57
N ASN A 507 -3.67 -4.82 -45.20
CA ASN A 507 -2.53 -4.17 -44.57
C ASN A 507 -3.03 -3.12 -43.58
N SER A 508 -2.51 -3.11 -42.35
CA SER A 508 -2.58 -1.95 -41.47
C SER A 508 -1.18 -1.58 -40.96
N THR A 509 -0.54 -0.67 -41.69
CA THR A 509 0.47 0.25 -41.13
C THR A 509 -0.24 1.23 -40.20
N ALA A 510 -0.07 1.08 -38.89
CA ALA A 510 -0.48 2.09 -37.91
C ALA A 510 0.70 3.01 -37.59
N LYS A 511 0.69 4.21 -38.18
CA LYS A 511 1.45 5.36 -37.71
C LYS A 511 0.88 5.81 -36.37
N VAL A 512 1.72 5.87 -35.34
CA VAL A 512 1.42 6.52 -34.07
C VAL A 512 1.47 8.03 -34.31
N GLN A 513 0.34 8.70 -34.16
CA GLN A 513 0.25 10.16 -34.21
C GLN A 513 -0.02 10.65 -32.79
N SER A 514 0.92 11.44 -32.28
CA SER A 514 0.87 12.17 -31.02
C SER A 514 -0.38 13.04 -30.91
N TRP A 515 -1.04 13.02 -29.76
CA TRP A 515 -1.99 14.04 -29.38
C TRP A 515 -1.58 14.64 -28.02
N TYR A 516 -1.71 15.96 -27.99
CA TYR A 516 -1.35 16.93 -26.96
C TYR A 516 -2.01 16.67 -25.60
#